data_AF-A0A7K1H0E9-F1
#
_entry.id   AF-A0A7K1H0E9-F1
#
_cell.length_a   1.000
_cell.length_b   1.000
_cell.length_c   1.000
_cell.angle_alpha   90.00
_cell.angle_beta   90.00
_cell.angle_gamma   90.00
#
_symmetry.space_group_name_H-M   'P 1'
#
loop_
_entity.id
_entity.type
_entity.pdbx_description
1 polymer ?
#
loop_
_entity_poly.entity_id
_entity_poly.type
_entity_poly.pdbx_seq_one_letter_code
_entity_poly.pdbx_strand_id
1 'polypeptide(L)'
;MRIRRSGRLAVVPLLLLTSAACAQQAGGAGSGEADSPERSYSADTVVFRMDHTGGFVTPAMLATRLPMISVYGDGRVITQGPVNLIFPGPALPNLQVGRISATEVDELLKAARAAGVGSGADLGRPPISDAPSTRFTVLGDNGAEEFEVYALAESGDVTTGLSADQRAGRDKLREFAESLTAESGPLAAAQADQQPYAPSAVAAVAEPWAANADAGEQPEVTWPGPALPGADLAEGTGLGCVTATGDEAQQVLTAAASANTATPWVSDGKRWTVTLRPLLPDETDCGDLTTNR
;
A
#
# COMPACT_ATOMS: atom_id res chain seq x y z
N MET A 1 52.30 -42.67 18.01
CA MET A 1 53.75 -42.62 17.73
C MET A 1 54.01 -43.35 16.41
N ARG A 2 54.84 -42.79 15.52
CA ARG A 2 55.25 -43.24 14.15
C ARG A 2 54.19 -42.96 13.05
N ILE A 3 54.29 -41.91 12.23
CA ILE A 3 55.23 -41.50 11.14
C ILE A 3 55.05 -42.28 9.82
N ARG A 4 54.47 -41.56 8.84
CA ARG A 4 54.65 -41.48 7.36
C ARG A 4 55.16 -42.70 6.57
N ARG A 5 54.55 -42.94 5.39
CA ARG A 5 55.21 -42.75 4.07
C ARG A 5 54.25 -42.82 2.88
N SER A 6 54.65 -42.08 1.85
CA SER A 6 53.96 -41.69 0.61
C SER A 6 54.06 -42.75 -0.50
N GLY A 7 53.18 -42.66 -1.51
CA GLY A 7 53.35 -43.31 -2.80
C GLY A 7 52.34 -42.80 -3.84
N ARG A 8 52.81 -41.97 -4.79
CA ARG A 8 52.05 -41.54 -5.98
C ARG A 8 52.18 -42.62 -7.07
N LEU A 9 51.09 -42.96 -7.74
CA LEU A 9 51.10 -43.62 -9.03
C LEU A 9 49.99 -43.01 -9.90
N ALA A 10 50.43 -42.31 -10.94
CA ALA A 10 49.59 -41.75 -11.98
C ALA A 10 49.27 -42.85 -13.00
N VAL A 11 48.00 -42.95 -13.40
CA VAL A 11 47.58 -43.71 -14.58
C VAL A 11 46.57 -42.86 -15.34
N VAL A 12 46.96 -42.50 -16.56
CA VAL A 12 46.16 -41.83 -17.59
C VAL A 12 45.23 -42.86 -18.23
N PRO A 13 43.93 -42.57 -18.44
CA PRO A 13 43.14 -43.26 -19.44
C PRO A 13 42.98 -42.41 -20.70
N LEU A 14 43.25 -43.10 -21.80
CA LEU A 14 43.27 -42.71 -23.19
C LEU A 14 41.84 -42.40 -23.69
N LEU A 15 41.71 -41.32 -24.46
CA LEU A 15 40.53 -40.94 -25.22
C LEU A 15 40.08 -42.06 -26.18
N LEU A 16 38.78 -42.38 -26.16
CA LEU A 16 38.08 -43.06 -27.26
C LEU A 16 36.99 -42.12 -27.76
N LEU A 17 37.21 -41.57 -28.96
CA LEU A 17 36.25 -40.84 -29.77
C LEU A 17 35.43 -41.84 -30.60
N THR A 18 34.12 -41.86 -30.40
CA THR A 18 33.16 -42.44 -31.37
C THR A 18 32.12 -41.39 -31.72
N SER A 19 32.03 -41.13 -33.01
CA SER A 19 31.26 -40.12 -33.72
C SER A 19 29.76 -40.43 -33.85
N ALA A 20 28.96 -39.38 -33.67
CA ALA A 20 27.68 -39.02 -34.31
C ALA A 20 26.75 -40.11 -34.87
N ALA A 21 25.55 -40.20 -34.28
CA ALA A 21 24.31 -40.48 -35.01
C ALA A 21 23.20 -39.55 -34.48
N CYS A 22 22.66 -38.71 -35.36
CA CYS A 22 21.46 -37.91 -35.11
C CYS A 22 20.24 -38.83 -35.00
N ALA A 23 19.46 -38.70 -33.93
CA ALA A 23 18.09 -39.18 -33.88
C ALA A 23 17.22 -38.10 -33.21
N GLN A 24 16.47 -37.39 -34.05
CA GLN A 24 15.39 -36.50 -33.65
C GLN A 24 14.25 -37.39 -33.10
N GLN A 25 13.97 -37.32 -31.80
CA GLN A 25 12.78 -37.96 -31.22
C GLN A 25 11.77 -36.87 -30.87
N ALA A 26 10.73 -36.78 -31.70
CA ALA A 26 9.55 -35.96 -31.45
C ALA A 26 8.54 -36.77 -30.61
N GLY A 27 7.96 -36.11 -29.59
CA GLY A 27 6.80 -36.55 -28.81
C GLY A 27 7.17 -37.36 -27.55
N GLY A 28 6.75 -37.03 -26.34
CA GLY A 28 5.84 -35.99 -25.86
C GLY A 28 5.39 -36.39 -24.44
N ALA A 29 5.43 -35.45 -23.51
CA ALA A 29 4.62 -35.40 -22.28
C ALA A 29 5.01 -34.09 -21.58
N GLY A 30 4.20 -33.06 -21.74
CA GLY A 30 4.45 -31.73 -21.20
C GLY A 30 4.54 -31.77 -19.68
N SER A 31 5.74 -31.53 -19.16
CA SER A 31 5.88 -30.78 -17.92
C SER A 31 5.45 -29.37 -18.25
N GLY A 32 4.28 -28.95 -17.76
CA GLY A 32 3.85 -27.57 -17.83
C GLY A 32 4.97 -26.69 -17.28
N GLU A 33 5.62 -25.94 -18.16
CA GLU A 33 6.48 -24.85 -17.78
C GLU A 33 5.55 -23.89 -17.04
N ALA A 34 5.64 -23.90 -15.71
CA ALA A 34 5.02 -22.85 -14.91
C ALA A 34 5.67 -21.57 -15.42
N ASP A 35 4.89 -20.80 -16.18
CA ASP A 35 5.33 -19.55 -16.79
C ASP A 35 5.94 -18.72 -15.67
N SER A 36 7.26 -18.58 -15.70
CA SER A 36 7.94 -17.74 -14.72
C SER A 36 7.42 -16.32 -14.94
N PRO A 37 7.12 -15.56 -13.87
CA PRO A 37 6.56 -14.22 -14.02
C PRO A 37 7.45 -13.40 -14.96
N GLU A 38 6.82 -12.62 -15.82
CA GLU A 38 7.50 -11.92 -16.92
C GLU A 38 8.47 -10.88 -16.34
N ARG A 39 8.20 -10.41 -15.11
CA ARG A 39 9.07 -9.52 -14.34
C ARG A 39 9.18 -9.93 -12.87
N SER A 40 10.37 -9.72 -12.33
CA SER A 40 10.61 -9.68 -10.90
C SER A 40 10.81 -8.23 -10.44
N TYR A 41 10.12 -7.83 -9.38
CA TYR A 41 10.22 -6.51 -8.77
C TYR A 41 10.95 -6.59 -7.42
N SER A 42 11.57 -5.49 -6.97
CA SER A 42 12.07 -5.41 -5.60
C SER A 42 10.91 -5.46 -4.59
N ALA A 43 11.17 -6.04 -3.42
CA ALA A 43 10.12 -6.38 -2.47
C ALA A 43 9.28 -5.18 -2.01
N ASP A 44 9.90 -4.05 -1.68
CA ASP A 44 9.19 -2.85 -1.19
C ASP A 44 8.77 -1.88 -2.32
N THR A 45 8.91 -2.28 -3.58
CA THR A 45 8.46 -1.45 -4.71
C THR A 45 6.95 -1.55 -4.88
N VAL A 46 6.27 -0.40 -4.89
CA VAL A 46 4.85 -0.33 -5.24
C VAL A 46 4.68 -0.65 -6.72
N VAL A 47 3.97 -1.74 -7.02
CA VAL A 47 3.64 -2.14 -8.39
C VAL A 47 2.25 -1.65 -8.79
N PHE A 48 1.34 -1.56 -7.82
CA PHE A 48 0.01 -0.99 -8.00
C PHE A 48 -0.45 -0.32 -6.70
N ARG A 49 -1.08 0.84 -6.81
CA ARG A 49 -1.72 1.53 -5.67
C ARG A 49 -3.01 2.21 -6.12
N MET A 50 -4.01 2.16 -5.25
CA MET A 50 -5.26 2.89 -5.41
C MET A 50 -5.52 3.71 -4.15
N ASP A 51 -5.72 5.02 -4.30
CA ASP A 51 -5.90 5.95 -3.20
C ASP A 51 -6.89 7.07 -3.54
N HIS A 52 -7.26 7.84 -2.52
CA HIS A 52 -8.10 9.03 -2.67
C HIS A 52 -7.28 10.29 -2.42
N THR A 53 -7.35 11.26 -3.31
CA THR A 53 -6.71 12.57 -3.17
C THR A 53 -7.75 13.67 -3.02
N GLY A 54 -7.41 14.76 -2.33
CA GLY A 54 -8.32 15.87 -2.08
C GLY A 54 -9.64 15.49 -1.39
N GLY A 55 -10.72 16.16 -1.81
CA GLY A 55 -12.03 16.13 -1.17
C GLY A 55 -12.11 17.08 0.04
N PHE A 56 -13.32 17.25 0.59
CA PHE A 56 -13.55 18.16 1.71
C PHE A 56 -13.38 17.47 3.07
N VAL A 57 -12.13 17.34 3.49
CA VAL A 57 -11.75 16.82 4.81
C VAL A 57 -10.70 17.74 5.47
N THR A 58 -10.36 17.49 6.72
CA THR A 58 -9.36 18.32 7.43
C THR A 58 -7.94 18.11 6.86
N PRO A 59 -7.03 19.09 7.02
CA PRO A 59 -5.62 18.93 6.63
C PRO A 59 -4.97 17.69 7.27
N ALA A 60 -5.28 17.40 8.54
CA ALA A 60 -4.76 16.21 9.23
C ALA A 60 -5.28 14.91 8.58
N MET A 61 -6.56 14.86 8.20
CA MET A 61 -7.15 13.72 7.49
C MET A 61 -6.55 13.53 6.10
N LEU A 62 -6.21 14.60 5.38
CA LEU A 62 -5.49 14.50 4.09
C LEU A 62 -4.09 13.94 4.29
N ALA A 63 -3.32 14.53 5.22
CA ALA A 63 -1.93 14.16 5.41
C ALA A 63 -1.75 12.73 5.94
N THR A 64 -2.70 12.22 6.72
CA THR A 64 -2.65 10.86 7.29
C THR A 64 -3.47 9.85 6.52
N ARG A 65 -4.05 10.23 5.37
CA ARG A 65 -4.85 9.32 4.56
C ARG A 65 -4.00 8.14 4.11
N LEU A 66 -4.56 6.96 4.30
CA LEU A 66 -4.02 5.70 3.84
C LEU A 66 -4.47 5.44 2.40
N PRO A 67 -3.61 4.88 1.53
CA PRO A 67 -4.08 4.26 0.31
C PRO A 67 -5.15 3.21 0.62
N MET A 68 -6.15 3.08 -0.26
CA MET A 68 -7.16 2.03 -0.12
C MET A 68 -6.52 0.65 -0.33
N ILE A 69 -5.61 0.58 -1.32
CA ILE A 69 -4.90 -0.65 -1.71
C ILE A 69 -3.46 -0.27 -2.06
N SER A 70 -2.49 -0.99 -1.50
CA SER A 70 -1.09 -0.97 -1.95
C SER A 70 -0.62 -2.39 -2.24
N VAL A 71 -0.12 -2.62 -3.44
CA VAL A 71 0.45 -3.90 -3.87
C VAL A 71 1.94 -3.70 -4.14
N TYR A 72 2.74 -4.58 -3.56
CA TYR A 72 4.20 -4.54 -3.62
C TYR A 72 4.78 -5.62 -4.54
N GLY A 73 6.03 -5.43 -4.94
CA GLY A 73 6.73 -6.30 -5.87
C GLY A 73 6.91 -7.74 -5.40
N ASP A 74 6.89 -8.00 -4.09
CA ASP A 74 6.88 -9.34 -3.52
C ASP A 74 5.48 -9.94 -3.33
N GLY A 75 4.45 -9.28 -3.87
CA GLY A 75 3.06 -9.72 -3.82
C GLY A 75 2.33 -9.38 -2.52
N ARG A 76 2.93 -8.66 -1.58
CA ARG A 76 2.18 -8.13 -0.42
C ARG A 76 1.09 -7.19 -0.89
N VAL A 77 -0.11 -7.36 -0.35
CA VAL A 77 -1.26 -6.48 -0.56
C VAL A 77 -1.66 -5.92 0.79
N ILE A 78 -1.57 -4.60 0.96
CA ILE A 78 -1.95 -3.91 2.19
C ILE A 78 -3.24 -3.12 1.93
N THR A 79 -4.26 -3.35 2.76
CA THR A 79 -5.55 -2.66 2.72
C THR A 79 -6.01 -2.26 4.12
N GLN A 80 -7.02 -1.39 4.19
CA GLN A 80 -7.77 -1.23 5.44
C GLN A 80 -8.78 -2.37 5.60
N GLY A 81 -8.80 -2.98 6.77
CA GLY A 81 -9.77 -3.97 7.20
C GLY A 81 -11.04 -3.34 7.76
N PRO A 82 -12.03 -4.17 8.12
CA PRO A 82 -13.31 -3.70 8.64
C PRO A 82 -13.14 -2.91 9.95
N VAL A 83 -13.94 -1.86 10.11
CA VAL A 83 -13.98 -1.06 11.35
C VAL A 83 -15.33 -1.22 12.04
N ASN A 84 -15.31 -1.25 13.37
CA ASN A 84 -16.53 -1.25 14.16
C ASN A 84 -17.12 0.17 14.19
N LEU A 85 -18.45 0.29 14.16
CA LEU A 85 -19.16 1.59 14.23
C LEU A 85 -19.21 2.14 15.67
N ILE A 86 -18.07 2.23 16.33
CA ILE A 86 -17.90 2.77 17.68
C ILE A 86 -17.37 4.20 17.57
N PHE A 87 -17.92 5.11 18.37
CA PHE A 87 -17.46 6.50 18.43
C PHE A 87 -17.06 6.90 19.86
N PRO A 88 -15.88 7.52 20.07
CA PRO A 88 -14.79 7.69 19.10
C PRO A 88 -14.17 6.37 18.63
N GLY A 89 -13.70 6.33 17.39
CA GLY A 89 -13.06 5.13 16.81
C GLY A 89 -11.65 4.89 17.38
N PRO A 90 -11.04 3.70 17.17
CA PRO A 90 -9.69 3.40 17.63
C PRO A 90 -8.64 4.40 17.12
N ALA A 91 -7.58 4.63 17.90
CA ALA A 91 -6.50 5.56 17.52
C ALA A 91 -5.66 5.05 16.33
N LEU A 92 -5.64 3.74 16.10
CA LEU A 92 -4.94 3.11 14.98
C LEU A 92 -5.93 2.66 13.90
N PRO A 93 -5.59 2.83 12.61
CA PRO A 93 -6.34 2.22 11.53
C PRO A 93 -6.18 0.69 11.59
N ASN A 94 -7.21 -0.03 11.13
CA ASN A 94 -7.18 -1.48 11.04
C ASN A 94 -6.46 -1.92 9.75
N LEU A 95 -5.12 -1.87 9.69
CA LEU A 95 -4.39 -2.32 8.51
C LEU A 95 -4.25 -3.84 8.46
N GLN A 96 -4.52 -4.39 7.28
CA GLN A 96 -4.41 -5.81 6.97
C GLN A 96 -3.39 -6.02 5.86
N VAL A 97 -2.65 -7.12 5.93
CA VAL A 97 -1.74 -7.57 4.88
C VAL A 97 -2.11 -8.98 4.46
N GLY A 98 -2.25 -9.17 3.15
CA GLY A 98 -2.35 -10.46 2.49
C GLY A 98 -1.28 -10.61 1.42
N ARG A 99 -1.32 -11.72 0.68
CA ARG A 99 -0.38 -11.97 -0.42
C ARG A 99 -1.08 -12.50 -1.66
N ILE A 100 -0.56 -12.09 -2.81
CA ILE A 100 -0.81 -12.69 -4.12
C ILE A 100 0.51 -13.21 -4.70
N SER A 101 0.43 -14.19 -5.60
CA SER A 101 1.57 -14.71 -6.34
C SER A 101 2.10 -13.70 -7.37
N ALA A 102 3.32 -13.94 -7.87
CA ALA A 102 3.88 -13.08 -8.92
C ALA A 102 3.06 -13.12 -10.22
N THR A 103 2.44 -14.27 -10.55
CA THR A 103 1.52 -14.38 -11.68
C THR A 103 0.28 -13.51 -11.48
N GLU A 104 -0.30 -13.51 -10.27
CA GLU A 104 -1.46 -12.65 -9.94
C GLU A 104 -1.08 -11.16 -9.92
N VAL A 105 0.16 -10.80 -9.57
CA VAL A 105 0.68 -9.43 -9.75
C VAL A 105 0.65 -9.06 -11.23
N ASP A 106 1.21 -9.89 -12.12
CA ASP A 106 1.22 -9.62 -13.57
C ASP A 106 -0.22 -9.50 -14.13
N GLU A 107 -1.14 -10.35 -13.66
CA GLU A 107 -2.56 -10.30 -14.03
C GLU A 107 -3.25 -9.03 -13.53
N LEU A 108 -2.97 -8.59 -12.29
CA LEU A 108 -3.46 -7.31 -11.75
C LEU A 108 -3.00 -6.14 -12.62
N LEU A 109 -1.71 -6.09 -12.98
CA LEU A 109 -1.18 -5.02 -13.81
C LEU A 109 -1.83 -5.03 -15.19
N LYS A 110 -2.00 -6.21 -15.81
CA LYS A 110 -2.72 -6.36 -17.09
C LYS A 110 -4.17 -5.88 -16.98
N ALA A 111 -4.88 -6.23 -15.90
CA ALA A 111 -6.25 -5.79 -15.64
C ALA A 111 -6.34 -4.26 -15.47
N ALA A 112 -5.42 -3.65 -14.72
CA ALA A 112 -5.34 -2.21 -14.55
C ALA A 112 -5.15 -1.49 -15.89
N ARG A 113 -4.24 -1.99 -16.75
CA ARG A 113 -4.03 -1.45 -18.10
C ARG A 113 -5.26 -1.59 -18.97
N ALA A 114 -5.92 -2.75 -18.94
CA ALA A 114 -7.15 -3.00 -19.69
C ALA A 114 -8.31 -2.08 -19.26
N ALA A 115 -8.36 -1.71 -17.97
CA ALA A 115 -9.32 -0.75 -17.43
C ALA A 115 -9.01 0.71 -17.83
N GLY A 116 -7.80 1.00 -18.31
CA GLY A 116 -7.39 2.32 -18.79
C GLY A 116 -6.43 3.07 -17.85
N VAL A 117 -5.90 2.43 -16.80
CA VAL A 117 -4.90 3.04 -15.92
C VAL A 117 -3.62 3.35 -16.72
N GLY A 118 -3.19 4.62 -16.66
CA GLY A 118 -2.05 5.15 -17.42
C GLY A 118 -2.34 5.49 -18.88
N SER A 119 -3.61 5.46 -19.32
CA SER A 119 -3.98 5.83 -20.70
C SER A 119 -3.84 7.33 -21.01
N GLY A 120 -3.79 8.19 -20.00
CA GLY A 120 -3.82 9.65 -20.15
C GLY A 120 -5.15 10.19 -20.70
N ALA A 121 -6.20 9.37 -20.75
CA ALA A 121 -7.50 9.79 -21.26
C ALA A 121 -8.17 10.82 -20.34
N ASP A 122 -8.76 11.87 -20.93
CA ASP A 122 -9.60 12.80 -20.18
C ASP A 122 -10.97 12.18 -19.90
N LEU A 123 -11.23 11.81 -18.64
CA LEU A 123 -12.49 11.22 -18.19
C LEU A 123 -13.50 12.26 -17.67
N GLY A 124 -13.23 13.53 -17.92
CA GLY A 124 -14.11 14.65 -17.59
C GLY A 124 -14.19 14.90 -16.09
N ARG A 125 -14.81 16.04 -15.76
CA ARG A 125 -15.03 16.48 -14.39
C ARG A 125 -16.51 16.80 -14.19
N PRO A 126 -17.30 15.87 -13.64
CA PRO A 126 -18.70 16.15 -13.36
C PRO A 126 -18.84 17.26 -12.31
N PRO A 127 -19.98 17.99 -12.29
CA PRO A 127 -20.20 19.12 -11.39
C PRO A 127 -20.58 18.68 -9.97
N ILE A 128 -19.77 17.82 -9.37
CA ILE A 128 -19.87 17.41 -7.97
C ILE A 128 -18.89 18.29 -7.20
N SER A 129 -19.34 18.91 -6.11
CA SER A 129 -18.43 19.64 -5.22
C SER A 129 -17.85 18.70 -4.19
N ASP A 130 -16.64 19.01 -3.71
CA ASP A 130 -16.09 18.43 -2.47
C ASP A 130 -15.79 16.92 -2.49
N ALA A 131 -15.99 16.26 -3.63
CA ALA A 131 -15.67 14.86 -3.82
C ALA A 131 -14.15 14.65 -3.94
N PRO A 132 -13.61 13.54 -3.40
CA PRO A 132 -12.22 13.18 -3.67
C PRO A 132 -12.04 12.73 -5.12
N SER A 133 -10.80 12.79 -5.60
CA SER A 133 -10.42 12.00 -6.77
C SER A 133 -10.07 10.57 -6.35
N THR A 134 -10.18 9.63 -7.29
CA THR A 134 -9.54 8.32 -7.16
C THR A 134 -8.29 8.30 -8.02
N ARG A 135 -7.14 8.06 -7.40
CA ARG A 135 -5.85 7.96 -8.07
C ARG A 135 -5.43 6.49 -8.14
N PHE A 136 -5.01 6.09 -9.33
CA PHE A 136 -4.38 4.81 -9.60
C PHE A 136 -2.92 5.05 -9.94
N THR A 137 -2.02 4.35 -9.28
CA THR A 137 -0.60 4.30 -9.61
C THR A 137 -0.25 2.90 -10.06
N VAL A 138 0.44 2.78 -11.18
CA VAL A 138 0.88 1.49 -11.72
C VAL A 138 2.33 1.58 -12.17
N LEU A 139 3.13 0.57 -11.88
CA LEU A 139 4.52 0.53 -12.31
C LEU A 139 4.60 0.08 -13.77
N GLY A 140 4.91 1.02 -14.67
CA GLY A 140 5.20 0.76 -16.07
C GLY A 140 6.68 0.60 -16.37
N ASP A 141 7.01 0.45 -17.65
CA ASP A 141 8.38 0.21 -18.12
C ASP A 141 9.32 1.40 -17.86
N ASN A 142 8.75 2.61 -17.78
CA ASN A 142 9.47 3.87 -17.59
C ASN A 142 9.32 4.44 -16.16
N GLY A 143 8.78 3.66 -15.22
CA GLY A 143 8.51 4.09 -13.85
C GLY A 143 7.03 4.12 -13.50
N ALA A 144 6.70 4.76 -12.38
CA ALA A 144 5.33 4.88 -11.91
C ALA A 144 4.50 5.79 -12.84
N GLU A 145 3.33 5.31 -13.23
CA GLU A 145 2.35 6.05 -14.02
C GLU A 145 1.10 6.29 -13.17
N GLU A 146 0.74 7.56 -13.01
CA GLU A 146 -0.43 7.97 -12.24
C GLU A 146 -1.60 8.32 -13.16
N PHE A 147 -2.80 7.94 -12.72
CA PHE A 147 -4.03 8.32 -13.36
C PHE A 147 -5.09 8.67 -12.32
N GLU A 148 -5.51 9.93 -12.33
CA GLU A 148 -6.43 10.48 -11.34
C GLU A 148 -7.77 10.84 -11.98
N VAL A 149 -8.87 10.41 -11.37
CA VAL A 149 -10.23 10.64 -11.85
C VAL A 149 -11.10 11.23 -10.75
N TYR A 150 -11.51 12.49 -10.94
CA TYR A 150 -12.37 13.21 -10.00
C TYR A 150 -13.72 12.51 -9.82
N ALA A 151 -14.16 12.36 -8.56
CA ALA A 151 -15.48 11.84 -8.20
C ALA A 151 -15.80 10.45 -8.81
N LEU A 152 -14.80 9.58 -8.97
CA LEU A 152 -15.00 8.26 -9.57
C LEU A 152 -15.83 7.33 -8.67
N ALA A 153 -15.62 7.40 -7.36
CA ALA A 153 -16.29 6.58 -6.35
C ALA A 153 -17.69 7.11 -5.94
N GLU A 154 -18.10 8.29 -6.45
CA GLU A 154 -19.40 8.86 -6.12
C GLU A 154 -20.52 8.00 -6.70
N SER A 155 -21.43 7.55 -5.84
CA SER A 155 -22.59 6.76 -6.23
C SER A 155 -23.62 7.62 -6.97
N GLY A 156 -24.14 7.11 -8.08
CA GLY A 156 -25.22 7.75 -8.83
C GLY A 156 -24.95 7.81 -10.33
N ASP A 157 -25.98 8.07 -11.12
CA ASP A 157 -25.86 8.23 -12.57
C ASP A 157 -25.31 9.63 -12.89
N VAL A 158 -24.02 9.83 -12.57
CA VAL A 158 -23.29 11.07 -12.78
C VAL A 158 -22.98 11.21 -14.27
N THR A 159 -23.99 11.62 -15.05
CA THR A 159 -23.91 11.72 -16.52
C THR A 159 -23.79 13.16 -17.01
N THR A 160 -24.24 14.11 -16.20
CA THR A 160 -24.20 15.54 -16.52
C THR A 160 -22.76 16.02 -16.66
N GLY A 161 -22.48 16.69 -17.79
CA GLY A 161 -21.15 17.24 -18.07
C GLY A 161 -20.14 16.25 -18.62
N LEU A 162 -20.55 15.01 -18.93
CA LEU A 162 -19.68 13.98 -19.50
C LEU A 162 -20.11 13.58 -20.92
N SER A 163 -19.14 13.27 -21.79
CA SER A 163 -19.37 12.62 -23.08
C SER A 163 -19.70 11.13 -22.91
N ALA A 164 -20.16 10.48 -23.99
CA ALA A 164 -20.41 9.03 -23.96
C ALA A 164 -19.12 8.23 -23.71
N ASP A 165 -18.02 8.62 -24.35
CA ASP A 165 -16.72 7.96 -24.18
C ASP A 165 -16.15 8.15 -22.76
N GLN A 166 -16.34 9.34 -22.19
CA GLN A 166 -15.96 9.62 -20.80
C GLN A 166 -16.73 8.74 -19.83
N ARG A 167 -18.05 8.59 -20.03
CA ARG A 167 -18.87 7.68 -19.21
C ARG A 167 -18.38 6.25 -19.31
N ALA A 168 -18.17 5.75 -20.53
CA ALA A 168 -17.67 4.39 -20.75
C ALA A 168 -16.28 4.15 -20.14
N GLY A 169 -15.37 5.12 -20.20
CA GLY A 169 -14.07 5.03 -19.53
C GLY A 169 -14.17 5.00 -18.01
N ARG A 170 -15.08 5.81 -17.43
CA ARG A 170 -15.35 5.81 -15.98
C ARG A 170 -16.00 4.51 -15.52
N ASP A 171 -16.92 3.95 -16.30
CA ASP A 171 -17.55 2.65 -16.02
C ASP A 171 -16.49 1.55 -15.90
N LYS A 172 -15.57 1.45 -16.87
CA LYS A 172 -14.48 0.47 -16.85
C LYS A 172 -13.58 0.59 -15.60
N LEU A 173 -13.25 1.80 -15.18
CA LEU A 173 -12.42 2.00 -13.98
C LEU A 173 -13.18 1.72 -12.69
N ARG A 174 -14.48 2.04 -12.62
CA ARG A 174 -15.33 1.65 -11.49
C ARG A 174 -15.42 0.14 -11.38
N GLU A 175 -15.74 -0.55 -12.47
CA GLU A 175 -15.79 -2.01 -12.51
C GLU A 175 -14.45 -2.63 -12.08
N PHE A 176 -13.33 -2.08 -12.55
CA PHE A 176 -12.00 -2.51 -12.10
C PHE A 176 -11.80 -2.26 -10.60
N ALA A 177 -12.07 -1.05 -10.10
CA ALA A 177 -11.91 -0.71 -8.68
C ALA A 177 -12.77 -1.59 -7.77
N GLU A 178 -14.03 -1.85 -8.15
CA GLU A 178 -14.94 -2.75 -7.45
C GLU A 178 -14.38 -4.18 -7.42
N SER A 179 -13.83 -4.66 -8.54
CA SER A 179 -13.23 -6.00 -8.63
C SER A 179 -12.05 -6.23 -7.70
N LEU A 180 -11.33 -5.17 -7.30
CA LEU A 180 -10.20 -5.26 -6.37
C LEU A 180 -10.65 -5.60 -4.94
N THR A 181 -11.91 -5.35 -4.61
CA THR A 181 -12.51 -5.60 -3.28
C THR A 181 -13.54 -6.74 -3.29
N ALA A 182 -13.84 -7.32 -4.44
CA ALA A 182 -14.82 -8.40 -4.58
C ALA A 182 -14.28 -9.73 -4.06
N GLU A 183 -15.18 -10.60 -3.57
CA GLU A 183 -14.87 -11.97 -3.11
C GLU A 183 -14.17 -12.82 -4.19
N SER A 184 -14.43 -12.49 -5.47
CA SER A 184 -13.79 -13.07 -6.64
C SER A 184 -13.26 -11.92 -7.51
N GLY A 185 -11.95 -11.78 -7.59
CA GLY A 185 -11.27 -10.69 -8.27
C GLY A 185 -9.75 -10.82 -8.13
N PRO A 186 -8.98 -9.88 -8.71
CA PRO A 186 -7.51 -9.99 -8.78
C PRO A 186 -6.80 -10.08 -7.42
N LEU A 187 -7.46 -9.62 -6.34
CA LEU A 187 -6.91 -9.60 -4.98
C LEU A 187 -7.60 -10.58 -4.03
N ALA A 188 -8.49 -11.45 -4.53
CA ALA A 188 -9.25 -12.36 -3.70
C ALA A 188 -8.35 -13.30 -2.85
N ALA A 189 -7.24 -13.77 -3.42
CA ALA A 189 -6.27 -14.59 -2.69
C ALA A 189 -5.67 -13.85 -1.48
N ALA A 190 -5.33 -12.57 -1.63
CA ALA A 190 -4.83 -11.77 -0.52
C ALA A 190 -5.90 -11.51 0.55
N GLN A 191 -7.17 -11.42 0.18
CA GLN A 191 -8.28 -11.21 1.13
C GLN A 191 -8.57 -12.46 1.96
N ALA A 192 -8.38 -13.65 1.38
CA ALA A 192 -8.67 -14.92 2.06
C ALA A 192 -7.69 -15.26 3.19
N ASP A 193 -6.46 -14.71 3.17
CA ASP A 193 -5.41 -14.95 4.16
C ASP A 193 -4.86 -13.64 4.74
N GLN A 194 -5.77 -12.75 5.15
CA GLN A 194 -5.38 -11.49 5.78
C GLN A 194 -4.91 -11.67 7.22
N GLN A 195 -3.84 -10.95 7.57
CA GLN A 195 -3.34 -10.81 8.93
C GLN A 195 -3.14 -9.33 9.26
N PRO A 196 -3.15 -8.94 10.54
CA PRO A 196 -2.83 -7.57 10.93
C PRO A 196 -1.46 -7.15 10.40
N TYR A 197 -1.40 -5.98 9.78
CA TYR A 197 -0.13 -5.39 9.35
C TYR A 197 0.64 -4.85 10.56
N ALA A 198 1.90 -5.27 10.70
CA ALA A 198 2.81 -4.81 11.74
C ALA A 198 3.79 -3.77 11.16
N PRO A 199 3.53 -2.47 11.32
CA PRO A 199 4.40 -1.42 10.79
C PRO A 199 5.73 -1.34 11.57
N SER A 200 6.83 -1.09 10.87
CA SER A 200 8.14 -0.84 11.50
C SER A 200 8.33 0.61 11.97
N ALA A 201 7.47 1.52 11.49
CA ALA A 201 7.50 2.93 11.80
C ALA A 201 6.07 3.51 11.82
N VAL A 202 5.87 4.57 12.59
CA VAL A 202 4.61 5.30 12.68
C VAL A 202 4.89 6.79 12.59
N ALA A 203 4.26 7.47 11.63
CA ALA A 203 4.16 8.92 11.64
C ALA A 203 3.02 9.36 12.57
N ALA A 204 3.28 10.37 13.39
CA ALA A 204 2.31 10.97 14.28
C ALA A 204 2.14 12.44 13.91
N VAL A 205 0.99 12.76 13.33
CA VAL A 205 0.62 14.14 12.96
C VAL A 205 -0.10 14.77 14.13
N ALA A 206 0.45 15.87 14.63
CA ALA A 206 0.01 16.51 15.86
C ALA A 206 -0.44 17.95 15.63
N GLU A 207 -1.54 18.29 16.30
CA GLU A 207 -2.08 19.65 16.38
C GLU A 207 -2.54 19.97 17.82
N PRO A 208 -2.62 21.26 18.20
CA PRO A 208 -3.07 21.62 19.54
C PRO A 208 -4.41 20.99 19.86
N TRP A 209 -4.52 20.37 21.05
CA TRP A 209 -5.74 19.70 21.44
C TRP A 209 -6.92 20.68 21.56
N ALA A 210 -8.07 20.26 21.02
CA ALA A 210 -9.34 20.94 21.17
C ALA A 210 -10.38 19.95 21.71
N ALA A 211 -11.23 20.43 22.62
CA ALA A 211 -12.31 19.62 23.16
C ALA A 211 -13.32 19.24 22.06
N ASN A 212 -13.67 17.96 22.00
CA ASN A 212 -14.74 17.47 21.14
C ASN A 212 -15.96 17.14 22.02
N ALA A 213 -17.00 17.96 21.94
CA ALA A 213 -18.21 17.80 22.75
C ALA A 213 -18.92 16.46 22.47
N ASP A 214 -18.90 16.00 21.22
CA ASP A 214 -19.57 14.76 20.82
C ASP A 214 -18.84 13.53 21.37
N ALA A 215 -17.50 13.61 21.50
CA ALA A 215 -16.68 12.53 22.05
C ALA A 215 -16.76 12.42 23.58
N GLY A 216 -17.29 13.43 24.26
CA GLY A 216 -17.29 13.51 25.72
C GLY A 216 -15.88 13.64 26.33
N GLU A 217 -15.79 13.45 27.64
CA GLU A 217 -14.50 13.48 28.35
C GLU A 217 -13.68 12.22 28.05
N GLN A 218 -12.41 12.42 27.72
CA GLN A 218 -11.47 11.36 27.37
C GLN A 218 -10.29 11.37 28.35
N PRO A 219 -9.82 10.20 28.81
CA PRO A 219 -8.66 10.13 29.68
C PRO A 219 -7.41 10.58 28.92
N GLU A 220 -6.59 11.40 29.56
CA GLU A 220 -5.29 11.77 29.02
C GLU A 220 -4.34 10.57 28.99
N VAL A 221 -3.50 10.51 27.96
CA VAL A 221 -2.45 9.50 27.82
C VAL A 221 -1.12 10.20 27.62
N THR A 222 -0.11 9.79 28.38
CA THR A 222 1.26 10.27 28.17
C THR A 222 1.79 9.79 26.83
N TRP A 223 2.29 10.72 26.01
CA TRP A 223 2.88 10.41 24.71
C TRP A 223 4.24 9.70 24.89
N PRO A 224 4.44 8.49 24.33
CA PRO A 224 5.68 7.73 24.51
C PRO A 224 6.69 7.92 23.36
N GLY A 225 6.37 8.71 22.33
CA GLY A 225 7.19 8.88 21.14
C GLY A 225 8.04 10.16 21.14
N PRO A 226 8.52 10.62 19.96
CA PRO A 226 9.34 11.82 19.85
C PRO A 226 8.58 13.07 20.27
N ALA A 227 9.30 14.12 20.68
CA ALA A 227 8.70 15.36 21.18
C ALA A 227 7.70 15.99 20.18
N LEU A 228 6.44 16.14 20.60
CA LEU A 228 5.40 16.78 19.81
C LEU A 228 5.50 18.31 19.83
N PRO A 229 5.14 19.00 18.74
CA PRO A 229 4.49 18.47 17.54
C PRO A 229 5.47 18.00 16.45
N GLY A 230 6.78 18.15 16.65
CA GLY A 230 7.78 17.86 15.61
C GLY A 230 7.95 18.99 14.59
N ALA A 231 8.41 18.64 13.39
CA ALA A 231 8.62 19.59 12.29
C ALA A 231 7.29 19.90 11.58
N ASP A 232 7.18 21.09 11.01
CA ASP A 232 6.00 21.49 10.23
C ASP A 232 5.79 20.53 9.04
N LEU A 233 4.63 19.89 8.99
CA LEU A 233 4.28 18.92 7.95
C LEU A 233 3.89 19.60 6.63
N ALA A 234 3.22 20.75 6.73
CA ALA A 234 2.94 21.61 5.60
C ALA A 234 2.79 23.06 6.02
N GLU A 235 3.36 23.95 5.22
CA GLU A 235 3.24 25.38 5.40
C GLU A 235 1.76 25.80 5.53
N GLY A 236 1.45 26.58 6.56
CA GLY A 236 0.12 27.15 6.78
C GLY A 236 -0.94 26.19 7.32
N THR A 237 -0.62 24.92 7.57
CA THR A 237 -1.59 23.94 8.12
C THR A 237 -1.65 23.93 9.64
N GLY A 238 -0.60 24.38 10.32
CA GLY A 238 -0.48 24.28 11.78
C GLY A 238 -0.24 22.86 12.30
N LEU A 239 0.03 21.91 11.39
CA LEU A 239 0.33 20.52 11.71
C LEU A 239 1.84 20.32 11.87
N GLY A 240 2.26 19.76 12.99
CA GLY A 240 3.58 19.15 13.10
C GLY A 240 3.52 17.64 12.87
N CYS A 241 4.66 17.04 12.56
CA CYS A 241 4.79 15.60 12.46
C CYS A 241 6.09 15.11 13.09
N VAL A 242 6.00 13.97 13.77
CA VAL A 242 7.15 13.17 14.22
C VAL A 242 7.07 11.75 13.66
N THR A 243 8.22 11.12 13.43
CA THR A 243 8.31 9.72 13.02
C THR A 243 8.90 8.90 14.17
N ALA A 244 8.15 7.92 14.67
CA ALA A 244 8.64 6.92 15.60
C ALA A 244 9.10 5.67 14.81
N THR A 245 10.26 5.12 15.15
CA THR A 245 10.84 3.94 14.49
C THR A 245 11.31 2.91 15.52
N GLY A 246 11.44 1.64 15.10
CA GLY A 246 11.98 0.59 15.96
C GLY A 246 11.22 0.45 17.29
N ASP A 247 11.95 0.39 18.40
CA ASP A 247 11.37 0.23 19.75
C ASP A 247 10.41 1.38 20.14
N GLU A 248 10.64 2.59 19.63
CA GLU A 248 9.77 3.74 19.88
C GLU A 248 8.44 3.59 19.15
N ALA A 249 8.45 3.08 17.91
CA ALA A 249 7.23 2.75 17.18
C ALA A 249 6.41 1.70 17.94
N GLN A 250 7.05 0.68 18.50
CA GLN A 250 6.37 -0.34 19.30
C GLN A 250 5.72 0.25 20.56
N GLN A 251 6.37 1.21 21.22
CA GLN A 251 5.82 1.90 22.38
C GLN A 251 4.59 2.74 22.00
N VAL A 252 4.66 3.49 20.90
CA VAL A 252 3.54 4.26 20.35
C VAL A 252 2.36 3.34 20.01
N LEU A 253 2.61 2.25 19.27
CA LEU A 253 1.56 1.29 18.89
C LEU A 253 0.91 0.64 20.12
N THR A 254 1.71 0.32 21.14
CA THR A 254 1.20 -0.28 22.39
C THR A 254 0.31 0.70 23.15
N ALA A 255 0.73 1.96 23.29
CA ALA A 255 -0.09 2.99 23.93
C ALA A 255 -1.38 3.26 23.13
N ALA A 256 -1.28 3.25 21.80
CA ALA A 256 -2.41 3.52 20.91
C ALA A 256 -3.44 2.39 20.87
N ALA A 257 -3.05 1.14 21.17
CA ALA A 257 -3.96 -0.01 21.18
C ALA A 257 -5.14 0.14 22.16
N SER A 258 -4.97 0.92 23.24
CA SER A 258 -6.03 1.27 24.19
C SER A 258 -6.61 2.67 24.02
N ALA A 259 -6.12 3.44 23.04
CA ALA A 259 -6.53 4.81 22.79
C ALA A 259 -7.56 4.90 21.65
N ASN A 260 -8.19 6.07 21.52
CA ASN A 260 -9.13 6.37 20.47
C ASN A 260 -8.78 7.71 19.80
N THR A 261 -9.48 8.06 18.73
CA THR A 261 -9.22 9.29 17.95
C THR A 261 -9.44 10.58 18.72
N ALA A 262 -10.09 10.55 19.88
CA ALA A 262 -10.33 11.70 20.75
C ALA A 262 -9.41 11.74 21.99
N THR A 263 -8.50 10.77 22.14
CA THR A 263 -7.55 10.72 23.27
C THR A 263 -6.65 11.97 23.29
N PRO A 264 -6.63 12.76 24.39
CA PRO A 264 -5.69 13.85 24.56
C PRO A 264 -4.30 13.29 24.89
N TRP A 265 -3.35 13.48 23.99
CA TRP A 265 -1.97 13.03 24.20
C TRP A 265 -1.15 14.12 24.90
N VAL A 266 -0.43 13.75 25.96
CA VAL A 266 0.35 14.71 26.76
C VAL A 266 1.83 14.61 26.42
N SER A 267 2.41 15.70 25.94
CA SER A 267 3.84 15.87 25.67
C SER A 267 4.28 17.25 26.12
N ASP A 268 5.38 17.34 26.89
CA ASP A 268 5.92 18.59 27.47
C ASP A 268 4.87 19.46 28.20
N GLY A 269 3.98 18.82 28.94
CA GLY A 269 2.92 19.49 29.71
C GLY A 269 1.80 20.11 28.86
N LYS A 270 1.80 19.86 27.54
CA LYS A 270 0.75 20.29 26.60
C LYS A 270 -0.07 19.09 26.13
N ARG A 271 -1.33 19.36 25.80
CA ARG A 271 -2.24 18.39 25.18
C ARG A 271 -2.23 18.52 23.66
N TRP A 272 -2.22 17.38 22.99
CA TRP A 272 -2.20 17.27 21.53
C TRP A 272 -3.33 16.36 21.06
N THR A 273 -3.95 16.75 19.94
CA THR A 273 -4.67 15.81 19.09
C THR A 273 -3.62 15.16 18.20
N VAL A 274 -3.55 13.83 18.20
CA VAL A 274 -2.58 13.08 17.41
C VAL A 274 -3.31 12.11 16.50
N THR A 275 -3.06 12.22 15.19
CA THR A 275 -3.50 11.23 14.21
C THR A 275 -2.32 10.33 13.85
N LEU A 276 -2.44 9.05 14.15
CA LEU A 276 -1.40 8.05 13.94
C LEU A 276 -1.52 7.43 12.55
N ARG A 277 -0.41 7.46 11.80
CA ARG A 277 -0.28 6.89 10.47
C ARG A 277 0.86 5.88 10.47
N PRO A 278 0.57 4.57 10.67
CA PRO A 278 1.53 3.50 10.40
C PRO A 278 2.19 3.70 9.05
N LEU A 279 3.51 3.58 8.89
CA LEU A 279 4.14 3.71 7.58
C LEU A 279 4.06 2.40 6.79
N LEU A 280 3.80 2.51 5.49
CA LEU A 280 3.84 1.41 4.55
C LEU A 280 5.29 1.10 4.13
N PRO A 281 5.58 -0.08 3.53
CA PRO A 281 6.95 -0.48 3.20
C PRO A 281 7.77 0.48 2.33
N ASP A 282 7.12 1.27 1.48
CA ASP A 282 7.75 2.31 0.64
C ASP A 282 7.87 3.68 1.32
N GLU A 283 7.26 3.86 2.50
CA GLU A 283 7.25 5.10 3.26
C GLU A 283 8.30 5.04 4.38
N THR A 284 9.00 6.14 4.60
CA THR A 284 10.16 6.24 5.49
C THR A 284 9.94 7.18 6.66
N ASP A 285 9.34 8.35 6.43
CA ASP A 285 9.13 9.37 7.45
C ASP A 285 7.94 10.31 7.15
N CYS A 286 7.79 11.34 7.98
CA CYS A 286 6.77 12.39 7.82
C CYS A 286 6.80 13.10 6.45
N GLY A 287 7.93 13.12 5.74
CA GLY A 287 8.06 13.69 4.40
C GLY A 287 7.16 12.98 3.39
N ASP A 288 6.97 11.67 3.52
CA ASP A 288 6.14 10.86 2.63
C ASP A 288 4.63 11.11 2.80
N LEU A 289 4.22 11.80 3.88
CA LEU A 289 2.83 12.23 4.08
C LEU A 289 2.50 13.52 3.31
N THR A 290 3.50 14.22 2.79
CA THR A 290 3.29 15.46 2.03
C THR A 290 2.87 15.22 0.58
N THR A 291 3.23 14.06 0.03
CA THR A 291 2.95 13.62 -1.34
C THR A 291 1.57 12.99 -1.51
N ASN A 292 0.91 12.61 -0.41
CA ASN A 292 -0.39 11.93 -0.38
C ASN A 292 -1.61 12.89 -0.34
N ARG A 293 -1.41 14.20 -0.57
CA ARG A 293 -2.48 15.21 -0.49
C ARG A 293 -3.24 15.40 -1.80
#